data_AF-A0A6J8AGT8-F1
#
_entry.id   AF-A0A6J8AGT8-F1
#
_cell.length_a   1.000
_cell.length_b   1.000
_cell.length_c   1.000
_cell.angle_alpha   90.00
_cell.angle_beta   90.00
_cell.angle_gamma   90.00
#
_symmetry.space_group_name_H-M   'P 1'
#
loop_
_entity.id
_entity.type
_entity.pdbx_description
1 polymer ?
#
loop_
_entity_poly.entity_id
_entity_poly.type
_entity_poly.pdbx_seq_one_letter_code
_entity_poly.pdbx_strand_id
1 'polypeptide(L)'
;MPERIIFSDASEYAGAGYIVGSNNIAHFMWDKSDSSKSSTWRELKAVSNILQSVHNQLSGKLVKIYTDNQNVTKIIRKGSMKSELQDIALDVFNICLDNNIVLEIEWIPRDKYIQADELSKIFDFVDWGVSDIIFKYFDRLWGPFNCDLFADSRNKKVSRFFSKFFTPGTSGVDAFSYDWSAFNNWIDPPIYLINRVINYMHICKAKGTLMTQWKQFEKLANDSRFAKIVSVLPSIVEASSSKSTVKKY
;
A
#
# COMPACT_ATOMS: atom_id res chain seq x y z
N MET A 1 -17.26 -19.72 -18.46
CA MET A 1 -17.62 -18.86 -17.32
C MET A 1 -16.36 -18.17 -16.83
N PRO A 2 -16.40 -16.93 -16.35
CA PRO A 2 -15.21 -16.27 -15.82
C PRO A 2 -14.65 -17.06 -14.65
N GLU A 3 -13.33 -17.27 -14.63
CA GLU A 3 -12.65 -18.00 -13.57
C GLU A 3 -12.42 -17.13 -12.34
N ARG A 4 -12.39 -15.80 -12.53
CA ARG A 4 -12.30 -14.81 -11.47
C ARG A 4 -13.26 -13.67 -11.74
N ILE A 5 -13.96 -13.26 -10.69
CA ILE A 5 -14.83 -12.10 -10.69
C ILE A 5 -14.24 -11.09 -9.72
N ILE A 6 -14.12 -9.85 -10.16
CA ILE A 6 -13.58 -8.74 -9.38
C ILE A 6 -14.61 -7.62 -9.38
N PHE A 7 -14.75 -6.98 -8.23
CA PHE A 7 -15.46 -5.72 -8.12
C PHE A 7 -14.45 -4.61 -7.84
N SER A 8 -14.60 -3.49 -8.54
CA SER A 8 -13.73 -2.34 -8.47
C SER A 8 -14.56 -1.10 -8.18
N ASP A 9 -14.05 -0.24 -7.31
CA ASP A 9 -14.62 1.08 -7.06
C ASP A 9 -13.52 2.09 -6.70
N ALA A 10 -13.81 3.37 -6.88
CA ALA A 10 -12.95 4.47 -6.47
C ALA A 10 -13.72 5.62 -5.85
N SER A 11 -13.25 6.07 -4.70
CA SER A 11 -13.70 7.28 -4.04
C SER A 11 -12.82 8.48 -4.42
N GLU A 12 -13.06 9.63 -3.78
CA GLU A 12 -12.18 10.80 -3.86
C GLU A 12 -10.82 10.57 -3.20
N TYR A 13 -10.70 9.57 -2.32
CA TYR A 13 -9.52 9.37 -1.48
C TYR A 13 -8.77 8.07 -1.75
N ALA A 14 -9.46 7.02 -2.21
CA ALA A 14 -8.85 5.72 -2.44
C ALA A 14 -9.52 4.96 -3.59
N GLY A 15 -8.80 3.98 -4.12
CA GLY A 15 -9.34 2.93 -4.98
C GLY A 15 -9.31 1.60 -4.25
N ALA A 16 -10.32 0.77 -4.49
CA ALA A 16 -10.39 -0.55 -3.89
C ALA A 16 -11.03 -1.57 -4.84
N GLY A 17 -10.66 -2.82 -4.65
CA GLY A 17 -11.35 -3.93 -5.29
C GLY A 17 -11.07 -5.24 -4.60
N TYR A 18 -11.86 -6.25 -4.92
CA TYR A 18 -11.68 -7.57 -4.34
C TYR A 18 -12.11 -8.67 -5.29
N ILE A 19 -11.51 -9.84 -5.11
CA ILE A 19 -11.79 -11.04 -5.88
C ILE A 19 -12.83 -11.89 -5.14
N VAL A 20 -13.97 -12.14 -5.78
CA VAL A 20 -15.06 -12.96 -5.23
C VAL A 20 -14.56 -14.36 -4.86
N GLY A 21 -14.96 -14.83 -3.68
CA GLY A 21 -14.58 -16.17 -3.20
C GLY A 21 -13.14 -16.27 -2.71
N SER A 22 -12.44 -15.14 -2.53
CA SER A 22 -11.14 -15.08 -1.89
C SER A 22 -11.09 -13.95 -0.85
N ASN A 23 -10.09 -14.00 0.04
CA ASN A 23 -9.83 -12.92 1.00
C ASN A 23 -8.91 -11.83 0.42
N ASN A 24 -8.72 -11.81 -0.90
CA ASN A 24 -7.77 -10.93 -1.56
C ASN A 24 -8.44 -9.60 -1.89
N ILE A 25 -8.14 -8.60 -1.05
CA ILE A 25 -8.57 -7.22 -1.19
C ILE A 25 -7.39 -6.40 -1.68
N ALA A 26 -7.60 -5.64 -2.75
CA ALA A 26 -6.70 -4.59 -3.20
C ALA A 26 -7.22 -3.23 -2.73
N HIS A 27 -6.35 -2.42 -2.14
CA HIS A 27 -6.67 -1.09 -1.65
C HIS A 27 -5.43 -0.21 -1.75
N PHE A 28 -5.64 1.03 -2.20
CA PHE A 28 -4.58 2.02 -2.35
C PHE A 28 -5.19 3.42 -2.27
N MET A 29 -4.49 4.31 -1.58
CA MET A 29 -4.88 5.70 -1.42
C MET A 29 -4.38 6.53 -2.60
N TRP A 30 -5.14 7.58 -2.94
CA TRP A 30 -4.73 8.56 -3.93
C TRP A 30 -3.78 9.59 -3.32
N ASP A 31 -2.81 10.06 -4.11
CA ASP A 31 -2.12 11.29 -3.76
C ASP A 31 -2.98 12.52 -4.10
N LYS A 32 -2.52 13.72 -3.74
CA LYS A 32 -3.27 14.96 -3.98
C LYS A 32 -3.53 15.23 -5.46
N SER A 33 -2.65 14.78 -6.35
CA SER A 33 -2.79 14.98 -7.78
C SER A 33 -3.85 14.04 -8.34
N ASP A 34 -3.80 12.76 -7.95
CA ASP A 34 -4.75 11.73 -8.34
C ASP A 34 -6.15 12.00 -7.76
N SER A 35 -6.23 12.42 -6.50
CA SER A 35 -7.50 12.76 -5.85
C SER A 35 -8.20 13.92 -6.57
N SER A 36 -7.44 14.83 -7.19
CA SER A 36 -8.00 15.97 -7.95
C SER A 36 -8.51 15.60 -9.35
N LYS A 37 -8.23 14.39 -9.84
CA LYS A 37 -8.68 13.92 -11.16
C LYS A 37 -10.17 13.60 -11.17
N SER A 38 -10.76 13.47 -12.36
CA SER A 38 -12.18 13.13 -12.50
C SER A 38 -12.51 11.74 -11.93
N SER A 39 -13.77 11.47 -11.53
CA SER A 39 -14.14 10.13 -11.04
C SER A 39 -13.88 9.03 -12.09
N THR A 40 -14.13 9.30 -13.37
CA THR A 40 -13.83 8.33 -14.45
C THR A 40 -12.34 8.01 -14.53
N TRP A 41 -11.47 8.99 -14.28
CA TRP A 41 -10.02 8.76 -14.21
C TRP A 41 -9.68 7.88 -13.00
N ARG A 42 -10.21 8.20 -11.81
CA ARG A 42 -9.91 7.47 -10.57
C ARG A 42 -10.40 6.03 -10.64
N GLU A 43 -11.58 5.80 -11.20
CA GLU A 43 -12.13 4.45 -11.36
C GLU A 43 -11.37 3.63 -12.41
N LEU A 44 -11.01 4.24 -13.56
CA LEU A 44 -10.17 3.57 -14.55
C LEU A 44 -8.79 3.24 -13.98
N LYS A 45 -8.19 4.16 -13.21
CA LYS A 45 -6.92 3.94 -12.52
C LYS A 45 -7.06 2.89 -11.42
N ALA A 46 -8.20 2.81 -10.72
CA ALA A 46 -8.45 1.76 -9.76
C ALA A 46 -8.44 0.38 -10.43
N VAL A 47 -9.09 0.21 -11.58
CA VAL A 47 -9.02 -1.05 -12.36
C VAL A 47 -7.57 -1.41 -12.70
N SER A 48 -6.80 -0.45 -13.23
CA SER A 48 -5.36 -0.65 -13.54
C SER A 48 -4.56 -1.09 -12.32
N ASN A 49 -4.68 -0.36 -11.21
CA ASN A 49 -3.96 -0.65 -9.97
C ASN A 49 -4.38 -1.99 -9.35
N ILE A 50 -5.67 -2.36 -9.39
CA ILE A 50 -6.14 -3.66 -8.91
C ILE A 50 -5.49 -4.78 -9.73
N LEU A 51 -5.59 -4.71 -11.07
CA LEU A 51 -4.96 -5.70 -11.95
C LEU A 51 -3.46 -5.82 -11.69
N GLN A 52 -2.76 -4.68 -11.58
CA GLN A 52 -1.33 -4.66 -11.25
C GLN A 52 -1.03 -5.26 -9.87
N SER A 53 -1.92 -5.10 -8.89
CA SER A 53 -1.70 -5.59 -7.53
C SER A 53 -1.89 -7.09 -7.39
N VAL A 54 -2.84 -7.67 -8.13
CA VAL A 54 -3.20 -9.10 -8.03
C VAL A 54 -2.87 -9.91 -9.29
N HIS A 55 -2.11 -9.37 -10.25
CA HIS A 55 -1.78 -10.01 -11.53
C HIS A 55 -1.33 -11.48 -11.40
N ASN A 56 -0.47 -11.80 -10.42
CA ASN A 56 -0.01 -13.17 -10.16
C ASN A 56 -1.16 -14.16 -9.88
N GLN A 57 -2.27 -13.69 -9.30
CA GLN A 57 -3.44 -14.52 -9.03
C GLN A 57 -4.39 -14.63 -10.23
N LEU A 58 -4.26 -13.72 -11.19
CA LEU A 58 -5.10 -13.59 -12.37
C LEU A 58 -4.44 -14.17 -13.62
N SER A 59 -3.12 -14.38 -13.60
CA SER A 59 -2.36 -14.80 -14.76
C SER A 59 -2.91 -16.09 -15.38
N GLY A 60 -3.08 -16.07 -16.71
CA GLY A 60 -3.61 -17.18 -17.49
C GLY A 60 -5.12 -17.37 -17.42
N LYS A 61 -5.89 -16.46 -16.81
CA LYS A 61 -7.32 -16.65 -16.53
C LYS A 61 -8.22 -15.69 -17.30
N LEU A 62 -9.48 -16.11 -17.47
CA LEU A 62 -10.59 -15.23 -17.81
C LEU A 62 -11.07 -14.48 -16.56
N VAL A 63 -10.87 -13.16 -16.56
CA VAL A 63 -11.20 -12.26 -15.45
C VAL A 63 -12.36 -11.35 -15.85
N LYS A 64 -13.42 -11.35 -15.04
CA LYS A 64 -14.55 -10.43 -15.19
C LYS A 64 -14.50 -9.35 -14.12
N ILE A 65 -14.44 -8.08 -14.53
CA ILE A 65 -14.47 -6.91 -13.64
C ILE A 65 -15.82 -6.22 -13.73
N TYR A 66 -16.41 -5.95 -12.56
CA TYR A 66 -17.58 -5.10 -12.42
C TYR A 66 -17.19 -3.72 -11.87
N THR A 67 -17.73 -2.67 -12.49
CA THR A 67 -17.59 -1.26 -12.11
C THR A 67 -18.95 -0.57 -12.20
N ASP A 68 -19.16 0.49 -11.44
CA ASP A 68 -20.38 1.30 -11.47
C ASP A 68 -20.28 2.51 -12.41
N ASN A 69 -19.19 2.61 -13.20
CA ASN A 69 -19.03 3.66 -14.20
C ASN A 69 -18.98 3.14 -15.63
N GLN A 70 -20.02 3.49 -16.37
CA GLN A 70 -20.18 3.11 -17.77
C GLN A 70 -19.05 3.64 -18.65
N ASN A 71 -18.43 4.79 -18.34
CA ASN A 71 -17.33 5.32 -19.13
C ASN A 71 -16.10 4.41 -19.05
N VAL A 72 -15.79 3.85 -17.88
CA VAL A 72 -14.68 2.91 -17.70
C VAL A 72 -14.85 1.71 -18.63
N THR A 73 -16.06 1.14 -18.68
CA THR A 73 -16.36 0.01 -19.58
C THR A 73 -16.18 0.36 -21.07
N LYS A 74 -16.56 1.58 -21.47
CA LYS A 74 -16.40 2.05 -22.86
C LYS A 74 -14.93 2.25 -23.20
N ILE A 75 -14.18 2.87 -22.30
CA ILE A 75 -12.76 3.19 -22.48
C ILE A 75 -11.93 1.91 -22.58
N ILE A 76 -12.14 0.93 -21.71
CA ILE A 76 -11.38 -0.34 -21.77
C ILE A 76 -11.69 -1.11 -23.06
N ARG A 77 -12.91 -1.03 -23.59
CA ARG A 77 -13.30 -1.75 -24.81
C ARG A 77 -12.87 -1.06 -26.10
N LYS A 78 -12.81 0.27 -26.13
CA LYS A 78 -12.67 1.06 -27.37
C LYS A 78 -11.56 2.13 -27.34
N GLY A 79 -10.95 2.37 -26.19
CA GLY A 79 -10.04 3.48 -25.97
C GLY A 79 -10.77 4.80 -25.67
N SER A 80 -9.97 5.85 -25.48
CA SER A 80 -10.41 7.22 -25.20
C SER A 80 -9.68 8.21 -26.11
N MET A 81 -10.35 9.31 -26.47
CA MET A 81 -9.69 10.43 -27.14
C MET A 81 -8.92 11.34 -26.18
N LYS A 82 -9.12 11.18 -24.86
CA LYS A 82 -8.38 11.94 -23.84
C LYS A 82 -7.09 11.18 -23.54
N SER A 83 -5.93 11.79 -23.84
CA SER A 83 -4.61 11.18 -23.65
C SER A 83 -4.47 10.51 -22.28
N GLU A 84 -4.73 11.23 -21.19
CA GLU A 84 -4.57 10.67 -19.84
C GLU A 84 -5.41 9.42 -19.57
N LEU A 85 -6.61 9.31 -20.16
CA LEU A 85 -7.46 8.12 -20.01
C LEU A 85 -7.02 7.01 -20.96
N GLN A 86 -6.51 7.37 -22.14
CA GLN A 86 -5.96 6.42 -23.09
C GLN A 86 -4.68 5.78 -22.55
N ASP A 87 -3.82 6.55 -21.88
CA ASP A 87 -2.60 6.05 -21.25
C ASP A 87 -2.93 4.98 -20.20
N ILE A 88 -3.94 5.23 -19.34
CA ILE A 88 -4.37 4.22 -18.36
C ILE A 88 -5.03 3.01 -19.04
N ALA A 89 -5.78 3.21 -20.13
CA ALA A 89 -6.36 2.10 -20.88
C ALA A 89 -5.26 1.21 -21.50
N LEU A 90 -4.17 1.81 -21.97
CA LEU A 90 -2.99 1.08 -22.45
C LEU A 90 -2.27 0.38 -21.30
N ASP A 91 -2.14 0.99 -20.12
CA ASP A 91 -1.61 0.32 -18.93
C ASP A 91 -2.41 -0.95 -18.61
N VAL A 92 -3.75 -0.86 -18.59
CA VAL A 92 -4.64 -2.02 -18.37
C VAL A 92 -4.40 -3.09 -19.43
N PHE A 93 -4.33 -2.70 -20.70
CA PHE A 93 -4.09 -3.62 -21.81
C PHE A 93 -2.74 -4.33 -21.67
N ASN A 94 -1.67 -3.59 -21.36
CA ASN A 94 -0.32 -4.14 -21.21
C ASN A 94 -0.24 -5.10 -20.01
N ILE A 95 -0.84 -4.74 -18.86
CA ILE A 95 -0.92 -5.65 -17.71
C ILE A 95 -1.62 -6.96 -18.10
N CYS A 96 -2.71 -6.88 -18.85
CA CYS A 96 -3.41 -8.07 -19.32
C CYS A 96 -2.56 -8.90 -20.28
N LEU A 97 -1.88 -8.26 -21.23
CA LEU A 97 -1.02 -8.91 -22.20
C LEU A 97 0.15 -9.63 -21.54
N ASP A 98 0.90 -8.94 -20.68
CA ASP A 98 2.10 -9.45 -20.01
C ASP A 98 1.80 -10.65 -19.10
N ASN A 99 0.56 -10.74 -18.59
CA ASN A 99 0.14 -11.77 -17.65
C ASN A 99 -0.80 -12.81 -18.27
N ASN A 100 -1.05 -12.76 -19.58
CA ASN A 100 -2.00 -13.63 -20.28
C ASN A 100 -3.40 -13.63 -19.62
N ILE A 101 -3.91 -12.45 -19.29
CA ILE A 101 -5.24 -12.25 -18.70
C ILE A 101 -6.23 -11.90 -19.82
N VAL A 102 -7.31 -12.65 -19.91
CA VAL A 102 -8.45 -12.27 -20.76
C VAL A 102 -9.41 -11.46 -19.92
N LEU A 103 -9.54 -10.16 -20.23
CA LEU A 103 -10.35 -9.23 -19.44
C LEU A 103 -11.74 -9.01 -20.05
N GLU A 104 -12.77 -9.35 -19.29
CA GLU A 104 -14.14 -8.89 -19.52
C GLU A 104 -14.48 -7.80 -18.52
N ILE A 105 -15.01 -6.67 -18.98
CA ILE A 105 -15.50 -5.62 -18.08
C ILE A 105 -16.99 -5.38 -18.30
N GLU A 106 -17.75 -5.18 -17.23
CA GLU A 106 -19.19 -4.92 -17.28
C GLU A 106 -19.61 -3.87 -16.25
N TRP A 107 -20.60 -3.06 -16.63
CA TRP A 107 -21.16 -2.06 -15.74
C TRP A 107 -22.29 -2.67 -14.91
N ILE A 108 -22.32 -2.36 -13.62
CA ILE A 108 -23.44 -2.72 -12.75
C ILE A 108 -23.95 -1.50 -11.96
N PRO A 109 -25.25 -1.48 -11.61
CA PRO A 109 -25.80 -0.49 -10.69
C PRO A 109 -25.13 -0.53 -9.30
N ARG A 110 -24.87 0.64 -8.71
CA ARG A 110 -24.17 0.80 -7.42
C ARG A 110 -24.91 0.18 -6.24
N ASP A 111 -26.25 0.18 -6.27
CA ASP A 111 -27.13 -0.41 -5.25
C ASP A 111 -26.97 -1.93 -5.13
N LYS A 112 -26.41 -2.59 -6.15
CA LYS A 112 -26.20 -4.04 -6.13
C LYS A 112 -24.93 -4.46 -5.38
N TYR A 113 -24.06 -3.55 -4.93
CA TYR A 113 -22.76 -3.97 -4.38
C TYR A 113 -22.09 -3.00 -3.39
N ILE A 114 -22.44 -3.15 -2.11
CA ILE A 114 -22.03 -2.28 -0.99
C ILE A 114 -20.54 -2.46 -0.62
N GLN A 115 -20.00 -3.67 -0.69
CA GLN A 115 -18.68 -3.97 -0.12
C GLN A 115 -17.52 -3.25 -0.82
N ALA A 116 -17.53 -3.11 -2.15
CA ALA A 116 -16.47 -2.39 -2.86
C ALA A 116 -16.49 -0.88 -2.57
N ASP A 117 -17.69 -0.30 -2.47
CA ASP A 117 -17.93 1.10 -2.10
C ASP A 117 -17.55 1.38 -0.63
N GLU A 118 -17.80 0.45 0.28
CA GLU A 118 -17.29 0.55 1.66
C GLU A 118 -15.77 0.48 1.72
N LEU A 119 -15.14 -0.43 0.97
CA LEU A 119 -13.68 -0.57 0.90
C LEU A 119 -13.02 0.67 0.30
N SER A 120 -13.59 1.28 -0.75
CA SER A 120 -13.05 2.49 -1.38
C SER A 120 -13.17 3.73 -0.47
N LYS A 121 -14.09 3.68 0.51
CA LYS A 121 -14.25 4.69 1.57
C LYS A 121 -13.38 4.46 2.79
N ILE A 122 -12.65 3.33 2.87
CA ILE A 122 -11.66 3.14 3.92
C ILE A 122 -10.57 4.18 3.73
N PHE A 123 -10.62 5.20 4.58
CA PHE A 123 -9.59 6.21 4.73
C PHE A 123 -8.67 5.77 5.86
N ASP A 124 -7.46 5.31 5.52
CA ASP A 124 -6.45 5.10 6.54
C ASP A 124 -5.91 6.47 6.95
N PHE A 125 -6.37 6.98 8.11
CA PHE A 125 -5.92 8.25 8.69
C PHE A 125 -4.42 8.28 9.00
N VAL A 126 -3.74 7.14 8.86
CA VAL A 126 -2.34 6.95 9.22
C VAL A 126 -1.47 6.98 7.97
N ASP A 127 -1.54 8.05 7.19
CA ASP A 127 -0.55 8.35 6.12
C ASP A 127 0.79 8.83 6.72
N TRP A 128 1.23 8.18 7.81
CA TRP A 128 2.45 8.46 8.55
C TRP A 128 3.51 7.44 8.14
N GLY A 129 4.13 7.63 6.98
CA GLY A 129 5.39 6.96 6.67
C GLY A 129 6.54 7.66 7.38
N VAL A 130 7.52 6.90 7.90
CA VAL A 130 8.80 7.49 8.34
C VAL A 130 9.41 8.31 7.18
N SER A 131 9.94 9.51 7.45
CA SER A 131 10.53 10.33 6.38
C SER A 131 11.77 9.66 5.78
N ASP A 132 12.03 9.91 4.50
CA ASP A 132 13.20 9.32 3.82
C ASP A 132 14.52 9.76 4.44
N ILE A 133 14.55 10.93 5.09
CA ILE A 133 15.74 11.42 5.82
C ILE A 133 16.02 10.51 7.01
N ILE A 134 15.00 10.18 7.80
CA ILE A 134 15.13 9.29 8.96
C ILE A 134 15.47 7.87 8.49
N PHE A 135 14.80 7.38 7.45
CA PHE A 135 15.11 6.07 6.87
C PHE A 135 16.58 6.00 6.41
N LYS A 136 17.05 6.97 5.61
CA LYS A 136 18.44 7.02 5.12
C LYS A 136 19.46 7.11 6.24
N TYR A 137 19.12 7.75 7.36
CA TYR A 137 19.99 7.79 8.53
C TYR A 137 20.20 6.38 9.11
N PHE A 138 19.12 5.65 9.36
CA PHE A 138 19.22 4.29 9.90
C PHE A 138 19.77 3.28 8.88
N ASP A 139 19.48 3.46 7.60
CA ASP A 139 20.02 2.60 6.54
C ASP A 139 21.55 2.71 6.45
N ARG A 140 22.12 3.89 6.72
CA ARG A 140 23.59 4.05 6.83
C ARG A 140 24.19 3.36 8.07
N LEU A 141 23.44 3.26 9.15
CA LEU A 141 23.93 2.70 10.42
C LEU A 141 23.78 1.17 10.46
N TRP A 142 22.62 0.68 10.06
CA TRP A 142 22.19 -0.71 10.27
C TRP A 142 21.73 -1.41 8.99
N GLY A 143 21.73 -0.70 7.87
CA GLY A 143 21.41 -1.24 6.55
C GLY A 143 22.58 -2.01 5.90
N PRO A 144 22.48 -2.27 4.59
CA PRO A 144 21.33 -1.94 3.75
C PRO A 144 20.09 -2.73 4.18
N PHE A 145 18.95 -2.06 4.33
CA PHE A 145 17.67 -2.74 4.47
C PHE A 145 17.23 -3.29 3.12
N ASN A 146 16.64 -4.47 3.11
CA ASN A 146 16.25 -5.14 1.86
C ASN A 146 14.83 -5.73 1.90
N CYS A 147 14.09 -5.46 2.98
CA CYS A 147 12.67 -5.78 3.09
C CYS A 147 11.98 -4.74 3.97
N ASP A 148 10.89 -4.15 3.48
CA ASP A 148 10.04 -3.20 4.21
C ASP A 148 8.75 -3.88 4.66
N LEU A 149 8.52 -3.96 5.96
CA LEU A 149 7.35 -4.61 6.53
C LEU A 149 6.34 -3.55 6.97
N PHE A 150 5.07 -3.81 6.65
CA PHE A 150 3.91 -2.96 6.99
C PHE A 150 3.81 -1.66 6.17
N ALA A 151 4.46 -1.59 5.02
CA ALA A 151 4.39 -0.47 4.07
C ALA A 151 3.30 -0.65 3.00
N ASP A 152 2.90 0.44 2.36
CA ASP A 152 2.11 0.48 1.13
C ASP A 152 2.97 0.94 -0.07
N SER A 153 2.36 1.00 -1.26
CA SER A 153 3.06 1.40 -2.48
C SER A 153 3.57 2.85 -2.47
N ARG A 154 3.03 3.73 -1.61
CA ARG A 154 3.37 5.15 -1.51
C ARG A 154 4.43 5.42 -0.45
N ASN A 155 4.45 4.66 0.64
CA ASN A 155 5.33 4.92 1.78
C ASN A 155 6.52 3.96 1.90
N LYS A 156 6.59 2.91 1.08
CA LYS A 156 7.71 1.95 1.04
C LYS A 156 9.08 2.64 0.95
N LYS A 157 10.06 2.05 1.61
CA LYS A 157 11.46 2.52 1.66
C LYS A 157 12.40 1.69 0.80
N VAL A 158 12.01 0.46 0.48
CA VAL A 158 12.74 -0.43 -0.42
C VAL A 158 11.80 -1.12 -1.40
N SER A 159 12.38 -1.74 -2.43
CA SER A 159 11.62 -2.36 -3.52
C SER A 159 10.79 -3.57 -3.07
N ARG A 160 11.32 -4.39 -2.16
CA ARG A 160 10.60 -5.51 -1.54
C ARG A 160 9.86 -5.01 -0.32
N PHE A 161 8.53 -5.01 -0.37
CA PHE A 161 7.71 -4.59 0.76
C PHE A 161 6.47 -5.46 0.91
N PHE A 162 5.96 -5.56 2.14
CA PHE A 162 4.74 -6.29 2.48
C PHE A 162 3.68 -5.36 3.05
N SER A 163 2.48 -5.44 2.49
CA SER A 163 1.39 -4.50 2.74
C SER A 163 0.21 -5.14 3.48
N LYS A 164 -0.68 -4.30 4.02
CA LYS A 164 -1.93 -4.78 4.64
C LYS A 164 -2.91 -5.34 3.61
N PHE A 165 -3.07 -4.63 2.49
CA PHE A 165 -3.90 -5.01 1.35
C PHE A 165 -3.04 -5.09 0.09
N PHE A 166 -3.54 -5.77 -0.95
CA PHE A 166 -2.84 -5.79 -2.24
C PHE A 166 -2.74 -4.36 -2.77
N THR A 167 -1.52 -3.96 -3.13
CA THR A 167 -1.21 -2.64 -3.68
C THR A 167 -0.10 -2.79 -4.72
N PRO A 168 0.00 -1.91 -5.72
CA PRO A 168 0.93 -2.12 -6.82
C PRO A 168 2.38 -2.33 -6.35
N GLY A 169 2.99 -3.42 -6.81
CA GLY A 169 4.38 -3.78 -6.49
C GLY A 169 4.61 -4.45 -5.14
N THR A 170 3.57 -4.71 -4.33
CA THR A 170 3.72 -5.44 -3.07
C THR A 170 4.29 -6.84 -3.31
N SER A 171 5.19 -7.29 -2.43
CA SER A 171 5.70 -8.66 -2.42
C SER A 171 4.75 -9.65 -1.74
N GLY A 172 3.73 -9.15 -1.05
CA GLY A 172 2.72 -9.97 -0.39
C GLY A 172 1.87 -9.17 0.59
N VAL A 173 0.71 -9.72 0.93
CA VAL A 173 -0.18 -9.17 1.95
C VAL A 173 -0.06 -9.92 3.26
N ASP A 174 -0.26 -9.22 4.38
CA ASP A 174 -0.04 -9.71 5.74
C ASP A 174 1.42 -10.14 5.97
N ALA A 175 2.25 -9.21 6.45
CA ALA A 175 3.66 -9.45 6.72
C ALA A 175 3.90 -10.69 7.61
N PHE A 176 2.98 -11.03 8.52
CA PHE A 176 3.11 -12.19 9.42
C PHE A 176 2.91 -13.54 8.73
N SER A 177 2.58 -13.56 7.44
CA SER A 177 2.46 -14.80 6.65
C SER A 177 3.78 -15.21 5.98
N TYR A 178 4.87 -14.47 6.19
CA TYR A 178 6.17 -14.69 5.54
C TYR A 178 7.29 -14.89 6.55
N ASP A 179 8.34 -15.57 6.14
CA ASP A 179 9.57 -15.67 6.92
C ASP A 179 10.43 -14.40 6.73
N TRP A 180 10.81 -13.80 7.86
CA TRP A 180 11.60 -12.57 7.90
C TRP A 180 13.10 -12.84 8.08
N SER A 181 13.50 -14.10 8.32
CA SER A 181 14.86 -14.50 8.71
C SER A 181 15.92 -14.18 7.66
N ALA A 182 15.56 -14.23 6.37
CA ALA A 182 16.47 -14.03 5.24
C ALA A 182 16.76 -12.55 4.94
N PHE A 183 16.13 -11.61 5.66
CA PHE A 183 16.16 -10.19 5.33
C PHE A 183 16.76 -9.34 6.46
N ASN A 184 17.26 -8.17 6.06
CA ASN A 184 17.48 -7.06 6.99
C ASN A 184 16.25 -6.16 6.92
N ASN A 185 15.33 -6.35 7.87
CA ASN A 185 13.99 -5.81 7.80
C ASN A 185 13.94 -4.36 8.31
N TRP A 186 13.32 -3.48 7.53
CA TRP A 186 12.77 -2.21 8.02
C TRP A 186 11.32 -2.47 8.45
N ILE A 187 10.97 -2.13 9.70
CA ILE A 187 9.69 -2.54 10.29
C ILE A 187 9.01 -1.31 10.90
N ASP A 188 7.91 -0.86 10.31
CA ASP A 188 7.14 0.30 10.79
C ASP A 188 5.67 -0.11 11.00
N PRO A 189 5.37 -0.93 12.02
CA PRO A 189 4.03 -1.48 12.20
C PRO A 189 3.11 -0.49 12.91
N PRO A 190 1.79 -0.59 12.69
CA PRO A 190 0.80 0.00 13.59
C PRO A 190 1.09 -0.33 15.05
N ILE A 191 0.89 0.64 15.96
CA ILE A 191 1.31 0.52 17.38
C ILE A 191 0.73 -0.73 18.07
N TYR A 192 -0.53 -1.05 17.79
CA TYR A 192 -1.19 -2.22 18.38
C TYR A 192 -0.58 -3.57 17.94
N LEU A 193 0.26 -3.58 16.88
CA LEU A 193 0.97 -4.76 16.40
C LEU A 193 2.40 -4.89 16.96
N ILE A 194 2.94 -3.88 17.65
CA ILE A 194 4.34 -3.89 18.12
C ILE A 194 4.68 -5.15 18.93
N ASN A 195 3.81 -5.55 19.87
CA ASN A 195 4.02 -6.76 20.67
C ASN A 195 4.03 -8.03 19.79
N ARG A 196 3.13 -8.10 18.80
CA ARG A 196 3.07 -9.22 17.86
C ARG A 196 4.32 -9.26 16.98
N VAL A 197 4.80 -8.11 16.51
CA VAL A 197 6.03 -7.98 15.73
C VAL A 197 7.23 -8.48 16.50
N ILE A 198 7.44 -8.04 17.75
CA ILE A 198 8.56 -8.48 18.58
C ILE A 198 8.55 -10.01 18.76
N ASN A 199 7.37 -10.57 19.10
CA ASN A 199 7.22 -12.01 19.25
C ASN A 199 7.52 -12.75 17.94
N TYR A 200 7.02 -12.24 16.82
CA TYR A 200 7.22 -12.86 15.51
C TYR A 200 8.68 -12.78 15.04
N MET A 201 9.36 -11.65 15.28
CA MET A 201 10.81 -11.52 15.04
C MET A 201 11.59 -12.58 15.82
N HIS A 202 11.21 -12.85 17.08
CA HIS A 202 11.85 -13.89 17.87
C HIS A 202 11.61 -15.30 17.29
N ILE A 203 10.38 -15.61 16.92
CA ILE A 203 9.99 -16.90 16.32
C ILE A 203 10.75 -17.15 15.02
N CYS A 204 10.76 -16.16 14.12
CA CYS A 204 11.46 -16.24 12.83
C CYS A 204 12.97 -16.03 12.94
N LYS A 205 13.52 -15.71 14.13
CA LYS A 205 14.92 -15.30 14.30
C LYS A 205 15.32 -14.17 13.35
N ALA A 206 14.40 -13.23 13.15
CA ALA A 206 14.54 -12.15 12.17
C ALA A 206 15.52 -11.07 12.65
N LYS A 207 16.28 -10.51 11.72
CA LYS A 207 17.07 -9.29 11.93
C LYS A 207 16.32 -8.09 11.35
N GLY A 208 16.27 -6.97 12.08
CA GLY A 208 15.68 -5.75 11.54
C GLY A 208 15.68 -4.58 12.50
N THR A 209 15.29 -3.43 11.96
CA THR A 209 15.08 -2.17 12.70
C THR A 209 13.59 -1.94 12.86
N LEU A 210 13.11 -2.02 14.10
CA LEU A 210 11.74 -1.72 14.46
C LEU A 210 11.59 -0.23 14.80
N MET A 211 10.91 0.49 13.93
CA MET A 211 10.47 1.85 14.19
C MET A 211 9.22 1.85 15.05
N THR A 212 9.22 2.73 16.04
CA THR A 212 8.06 2.94 16.91
C THR A 212 7.86 4.44 17.08
N GLN A 213 6.60 4.89 17.12
CA GLN A 213 6.31 6.28 17.39
C GLN A 213 6.60 6.58 18.87
N TRP A 214 7.77 7.17 19.16
CA TRP A 214 8.22 7.49 20.53
C TRP A 214 7.19 8.31 21.34
N LYS A 215 6.49 9.25 20.68
CA LYS A 215 5.49 10.12 21.33
C LYS A 215 4.28 9.37 21.91
N GLN A 216 4.08 8.11 21.56
CA GLN A 216 3.00 7.27 22.10
C GLN A 216 3.54 6.14 22.98
N PHE A 217 4.86 5.92 22.98
CA PHE A 217 5.55 4.86 23.74
C PHE A 217 5.60 5.13 25.24
N GLU A 218 5.51 6.40 25.67
CA GLU A 218 5.46 6.78 27.08
C GLU A 218 4.27 6.14 27.83
N LYS A 219 3.20 5.72 27.13
CA LYS A 219 2.07 5.00 27.72
C LYS A 219 2.31 3.50 27.94
N LEU A 220 3.34 2.91 27.31
CA LEU A 220 3.62 1.46 27.32
C LEU A 220 4.90 1.10 28.09
N ALA A 221 5.73 2.08 28.46
CA ALA A 221 7.09 1.89 28.99
C ALA A 221 7.20 1.43 30.47
N ASN A 222 6.21 0.71 31.02
CA ASN A 222 6.26 0.16 32.39
C ASN A 222 6.47 -1.36 32.46
N ASP A 223 6.89 -1.98 31.37
CA ASP A 223 7.07 -3.43 31.29
C ASP A 223 8.56 -3.77 31.09
N SER A 224 9.09 -4.66 31.93
CA SER A 224 10.51 -5.01 32.00
C SER A 224 11.02 -5.83 30.81
N ARG A 225 10.14 -6.24 29.90
CA ARG A 225 10.48 -6.96 28.66
C ARG A 225 11.08 -6.06 27.56
N PHE A 226 11.04 -4.74 27.73
CA PHE A 226 11.33 -3.76 26.68
C PHE A 226 12.78 -3.25 26.63
N ALA A 227 13.68 -3.78 27.47
CA ALA A 227 15.04 -3.28 27.66
C ALA A 227 16.01 -3.40 26.46
N LYS A 228 15.56 -3.98 25.33
CA LYS A 228 16.35 -4.06 24.08
C LYS A 228 15.63 -3.43 22.86
N ILE A 229 14.75 -2.47 23.09
CA ILE A 229 14.28 -1.56 22.03
C ILE A 229 15.13 -0.30 22.10
N VAL A 230 16.03 -0.12 21.13
CA VAL A 230 16.99 0.99 21.10
C VAL A 230 16.25 2.28 20.73
N SER A 231 16.07 3.16 21.71
CA SER A 231 15.61 4.54 21.55
C SER A 231 16.76 5.44 21.10
N VAL A 232 16.92 5.67 19.80
CA VAL A 232 17.91 6.64 19.29
C VAL A 232 17.21 7.70 18.47
N LEU A 233 16.74 8.75 19.14
CA LEU A 233 16.30 10.01 18.51
C LEU A 233 16.46 11.29 19.36
N PRO A 234 16.72 11.32 20.70
CA PRO A 234 16.84 12.61 21.40
C PRO A 234 17.96 13.51 20.84
N SER A 235 19.04 12.91 20.32
CA SER A 235 20.25 13.63 19.89
C SER A 235 20.16 14.28 18.50
N ILE A 236 19.13 14.02 17.68
CA ILE A 236 19.02 14.63 16.34
C ILE A 236 18.24 15.96 16.39
N VAL A 237 17.34 16.14 17.35
CA VAL A 237 16.55 17.39 17.45
C VAL A 237 17.37 18.53 18.05
N GLU A 238 18.24 18.27 19.04
CA GLU A 238 19.12 19.30 19.64
C GLU A 238 20.16 19.87 18.67
N ALA A 239 20.56 19.11 17.64
CA ALA A 239 21.45 19.59 16.60
C ALA A 239 20.77 20.55 15.61
N SER A 240 19.44 20.52 15.49
CA SER A 240 18.67 21.36 14.56
C SER A 240 18.15 22.67 15.18
N SER A 241 18.09 22.75 16.51
CA SER A 241 17.60 23.93 17.25
C SER A 241 18.70 24.94 17.63
N SER A 242 19.96 24.71 17.26
CA SER A 242 21.10 25.57 17.63
C SER A 242 21.58 26.57 16.55
N LYS A 243 20.81 26.82 15.48
CA LYS A 243 21.14 27.88 14.50
C LYS A 243 19.96 28.81 14.18
N SER A 244 19.59 29.65 15.14
CA SER A 244 18.97 30.96 14.85
C SER A 244 19.05 31.91 16.05
N THR A 245 20.27 32.32 16.42
CA THR A 245 20.47 33.55 17.20
C THR A 245 21.08 34.59 16.26
N VAL A 246 20.23 35.25 15.45
CA VAL A 246 20.61 36.52 14.82
C VAL A 246 20.12 37.61 15.78
N LYS A 247 21.09 38.29 16.39
CA LYS A 247 20.88 39.47 17.24
C LYS A 247 20.14 40.55 16.47
N LYS A 248 19.07 41.06 17.05
CA LYS A 248 18.55 42.40 16.78
C LYS A 248 19.61 43.42 17.19
N TYR A 249 20.02 44.29 16.27
CA TYR A 249 20.17 45.74 16.44
C TYR A 249 19.99 46.38 15.07
#